data_AF-A0A7Y5RM75-F1
#
_entry.id   AF-A0A7Y5RM75-F1
#
_cell.length_a   1.000
_cell.length_b   1.000
_cell.length_c   1.000
_cell.angle_alpha   90.00
_cell.angle_beta   90.00
_cell.angle_gamma   90.00
#
_symmetry.space_group_name_H-M   'P 1'
#
loop_
_entity.id
_entity.type
_entity.pdbx_description
1 polymer ?
#
loop_
_entity_poly.entity_id
_entity_poly.type
_entity_poly.pdbx_seq_one_letter_code
_entity_poly.pdbx_strand_id
1 'polypeptide(L)'
;RPLGEAEGAFLLCGFAMTLAHWGAGHDVEAFRWFERQRAAAGPAGLFAEEFDVEQQQLRGNLPQGFVHALLLECSQRLGAEPETDTGSGT
;
A
#
# COMPACT_ATOMS: atom_id res chain seq x y z
N ARG A 1 19.31 10.28 -17.14
CA ARG A 1 18.81 10.95 -15.92
C ARG A 1 19.36 10.18 -14.71
N PRO A 2 19.64 10.82 -13.57
CA PRO A 2 19.97 10.15 -12.30
C PRO A 2 18.90 9.11 -11.92
N LEU A 3 19.26 8.07 -11.15
CA LEU A 3 18.37 6.94 -10.82
C LEU A 3 17.05 7.39 -10.16
N GLY A 4 17.12 8.34 -9.22
CA GLY A 4 15.94 8.92 -8.56
C GLY A 4 15.08 9.82 -9.44
N GLU A 5 15.50 10.12 -10.68
CA GLU A 5 14.74 10.89 -11.66
C GLU A 5 14.29 10.02 -12.86
N ALA A 6 14.82 8.80 -13.01
CA ALA A 6 14.55 7.95 -14.17
C ALA A 6 13.53 6.84 -13.92
N GLU A 7 13.35 6.44 -12.66
CA GLU A 7 12.57 5.26 -12.27
C GLU A 7 11.27 5.67 -11.59
N GLY A 8 10.16 5.04 -11.99
CA GLY A 8 8.89 5.24 -11.31
C GLY A 8 8.96 4.68 -9.88
N ALA A 9 8.14 5.22 -8.97
CA ALA A 9 8.06 4.68 -7.62
C ALA A 9 7.48 3.27 -7.66
N PHE A 10 8.19 2.30 -7.09
CA PHE A 10 7.72 0.92 -7.04
C PHE A 10 6.53 0.81 -6.06
N LEU A 11 5.32 0.56 -6.58
CA LEU A 11 4.06 0.69 -5.81
C LEU A 11 4.00 -0.29 -4.63
N LEU A 12 4.66 -1.44 -4.76
CA LEU A 12 4.80 -2.44 -3.71
C LEU A 12 5.40 -1.85 -2.43
N CYS A 13 6.43 -1.00 -2.55
CA CYS A 13 7.11 -0.40 -1.40
C CYS A 13 6.16 0.48 -0.56
N GLY A 14 5.18 1.11 -1.21
CA GLY A 14 4.17 1.89 -0.53
C GLY A 14 3.28 1.09 0.40
N PHE A 15 2.81 -0.07 -0.05
CA PHE A 15 2.03 -0.98 0.78
C PHE A 15 2.90 -1.64 1.87
N ALA A 16 4.18 -1.90 1.59
CA ALA A 16 5.11 -2.34 2.62
C ALA A 16 5.25 -1.28 3.74
N MET A 17 5.27 0.02 3.41
CA MET A 17 5.25 1.09 4.41
C MET A 17 3.96 1.10 5.24
N THR A 18 2.80 0.85 4.63
CA THR A 18 1.54 0.66 5.38
C THR A 18 1.69 -0.42 6.44
N LEU A 19 2.17 -1.61 6.07
CA LEU A 19 2.34 -2.73 6.99
C LEU A 19 3.37 -2.44 8.09
N ALA A 20 4.44 -1.70 7.76
CA ALA A 20 5.44 -1.30 8.74
C ALA A 20 4.87 -0.33 9.78
N HIS A 21 4.08 0.67 9.37
CA HIS A 21 3.41 1.58 10.29
C HIS A 21 2.35 0.87 11.12
N TRP A 22 1.57 -0.02 10.50
CA TRP A 22 0.58 -0.85 11.21
C TRP A 22 1.24 -1.73 12.28
N GLY A 23 2.31 -2.44 11.93
CA GLY A 23 3.06 -3.28 12.86
C GLY A 23 3.73 -2.52 14.00
N ALA A 24 3.97 -1.21 13.83
CA ALA A 24 4.48 -0.32 14.85
C ALA A 24 3.38 0.32 15.74
N GLY A 25 2.09 0.03 15.49
CA GLY A 25 0.96 0.65 16.19
C GLY A 25 0.71 2.11 15.79
N HIS A 26 1.25 2.55 14.64
CA HIS A 26 1.05 3.89 14.10
C HIS A 26 -0.14 3.91 13.14
N ASP A 27 -1.35 3.70 13.67
CA ASP A 27 -2.56 3.45 12.87
C ASP A 27 -2.86 4.57 11.86
N VAL A 28 -2.79 5.83 12.30
CA VAL A 28 -3.06 7.00 11.44
C VAL A 28 -2.10 7.03 10.25
N GLU A 29 -0.81 6.83 10.49
CA GLU A 29 0.21 6.78 9.46
C GLU A 29 0.03 5.57 8.54
N ALA A 30 -0.37 4.42 9.07
CA ALA A 30 -0.66 3.22 8.27
C ALA A 30 -1.78 3.50 7.26
N PHE A 31 -2.90 4.09 7.71
CA PHE A 31 -4.00 4.50 6.85
C PHE A 31 -3.59 5.57 5.84
N ARG A 32 -2.80 6.57 6.24
CA ARG A 32 -2.27 7.60 5.32
C ARG A 32 -1.47 6.99 4.18
N TRP A 33 -0.57 6.07 4.48
CA TRP A 33 0.20 5.36 3.46
C TRP A 33 -0.71 4.51 2.58
N PHE A 34 -1.65 3.76 3.18
CA PHE A 34 -2.54 2.88 2.45
C PHE A 34 -3.37 3.64 1.41
N GLU A 35 -4.03 4.72 1.84
CA GLU A 35 -4.88 5.53 0.97
C GLU A 35 -4.08 6.21 -0.15
N ARG A 36 -2.86 6.68 0.16
CA ARG A 36 -1.96 7.24 -0.85
C ARG A 36 -1.66 6.22 -1.95
N GLN A 37 -1.39 4.96 -1.59
CA GLN A 37 -1.10 3.93 -2.58
C GLN A 37 -2.36 3.48 -3.31
N ARG A 38 -3.47 3.30 -2.60
CA ARG A 38 -4.77 2.94 -3.19
C ARG A 38 -5.19 3.93 -4.28
N ALA A 39 -4.90 5.22 -4.10
CA ALA A 39 -5.18 6.27 -5.08
C ALA A 39 -4.36 6.17 -6.38
N ALA A 40 -3.29 5.37 -6.42
CA ALA A 40 -2.50 5.13 -7.63
C ALA A 40 -3.13 4.10 -8.58
N ALA A 41 -4.24 3.44 -8.19
CA ALA A 41 -4.93 2.49 -9.04
C ALA A 41 -5.37 3.14 -10.36
N GLY A 42 -5.19 2.43 -11.47
CA GLY A 42 -5.72 2.85 -12.76
C GLY A 42 -7.26 2.76 -12.82
N PRO A 43 -7.88 3.19 -13.92
CA PRO A 43 -9.35 3.24 -14.06
C PRO A 43 -10.06 1.90 -13.83
N ALA A 44 -9.40 0.78 -14.12
CA ALA A 44 -9.93 -0.57 -13.89
C ALA A 44 -9.68 -1.10 -12.47
N GLY A 45 -9.16 -0.26 -11.55
CA GLY A 45 -8.72 -0.69 -10.22
C GLY A 45 -7.42 -1.49 -10.23
N LEU A 46 -6.68 -1.48 -11.35
CA LEU A 46 -5.46 -2.26 -11.52
C LEU A 46 -4.21 -1.44 -11.19
N PHE A 47 -3.25 -2.11 -10.56
CA PHE A 47 -1.93 -1.58 -10.26
C PHE A 47 -0.87 -2.12 -11.23
N ALA A 48 0.05 -1.24 -11.62
CA ALA A 48 1.26 -1.65 -12.32
C ALA A 48 2.41 -1.87 -11.32
N GLU A 49 3.57 -2.26 -11.83
CA GLU A 49 4.80 -2.36 -11.05
C GLU A 49 5.19 -0.99 -10.52
N GLU A 50 5.34 -0.03 -11.43
CA GLU A 50 5.85 1.30 -11.14
C GLU A 50 4.79 2.37 -11.37
N PHE A 51 4.93 3.48 -10.65
CA PHE A 51 4.17 4.71 -10.87
C PHE A 51 5.13 5.86 -11.16
N ASP A 52 5.06 6.41 -12.36
CA ASP A 52 5.74 7.65 -12.72
C ASP A 52 5.04 8.82 -12.01
N VAL A 53 5.72 9.41 -11.04
CA VAL A 53 5.19 10.51 -10.23
C VAL A 53 5.16 11.85 -10.98
N GLU A 54 6.03 12.05 -11.97
CA GLU A 54 6.07 13.27 -12.77
C GLU A 54 4.92 13.29 -13.76
N GLN A 55 4.71 12.16 -14.43
CA GLN A 55 3.69 12.02 -15.47
C GLN A 55 2.35 11.48 -14.95
N GLN A 56 2.29 11.09 -13.67
CA GLN A 56 1.15 10.43 -13.02
C GLN A 56 0.64 9.22 -13.80
N GLN A 57 1.56 8.34 -14.20
CA GLN A 57 1.28 7.22 -15.10
C GLN A 57 1.76 5.89 -14.54
N LEU A 58 0.95 4.85 -14.76
CA LEU A 58 1.32 3.47 -14.50
C LEU A 58 2.38 2.99 -15.51
N ARG A 59 3.42 2.32 -15.04
CA ARG A 59 4.56 1.85 -15.83
C ARG A 59 4.93 0.42 -15.47
N GLY A 60 5.57 -0.26 -16.42
CA GLY A 60 6.02 -1.64 -16.25
C GLY A 60 4.88 -2.65 -16.33
N ASN A 61 5.00 -3.73 -15.55
CA ASN A 61 4.06 -4.84 -15.58
C ASN A 61 2.65 -4.43 -15.10
N LEU A 62 1.60 -4.70 -15.88
CA LEU A 62 0.21 -4.40 -15.54
C LEU A 62 -0.70 -5.56 -16.03
N PRO A 63 -1.46 -6.24 -15.15
CA PRO A 63 -1.52 -6.07 -13.70
C PRO A 63 -0.33 -6.70 -12.97
N GLN A 64 0.24 -5.97 -12.02
CA GLN A 64 1.32 -6.50 -11.19
C GLN A 64 0.75 -7.26 -9.98
N GLY A 65 0.91 -8.58 -9.95
CA GLY A 65 0.26 -9.44 -8.96
C GLY A 65 0.65 -9.18 -7.50
N PHE A 66 1.92 -8.89 -7.20
CA PHE A 66 2.38 -8.66 -5.83
C PHE A 66 1.88 -7.34 -5.23
N VAL A 67 1.71 -6.29 -6.03
CA VAL A 67 1.12 -5.02 -5.60
C VAL A 67 -0.34 -5.26 -5.19
N HIS A 68 -1.09 -6.03 -5.98
CA HIS A 68 -2.46 -6.41 -5.62
C HIS A 68 -2.49 -7.32 -4.38
N ALA A 69 -1.55 -8.25 -4.23
CA ALA A 69 -1.46 -9.09 -3.04
C ALA A 69 -1.24 -8.24 -1.77
N LEU A 70 -0.35 -7.25 -1.81
CA LEU A 70 -0.15 -6.35 -0.67
C LEU A 70 -1.32 -5.39 -0.42
N LEU A 71 -2.04 -4.95 -1.46
CA LEU A 71 -3.28 -4.21 -1.29
C LEU A 71 -4.28 -5.03 -0.44
N LEU A 72 -4.49 -6.29 -0.80
CA LEU A 72 -5.41 -7.19 -0.09
C LEU A 72 -4.95 -7.45 1.35
N GLU A 73 -3.66 -7.73 1.55
CA GLU A 73 -3.07 -7.92 2.89
C GLU A 73 -3.25 -6.69 3.78
N CYS A 74 -2.94 -5.49 3.26
CA CYS A 74 -3.14 -4.24 4.00
C CYS A 74 -4.62 -4.02 4.32
N SER A 75 -5.51 -4.27 3.36
CA SER A 75 -6.96 -4.11 3.55
C SER A 75 -7.48 -5.03 4.64
N GLN A 76 -7.03 -6.28 4.67
CA GLN A 76 -7.41 -7.24 5.69
C GLN A 76 -6.93 -6.81 7.08
N ARG A 77 -5.67 -6.38 7.22
CA ARG A 77 -5.11 -5.99 8.52
C ARG A 77 -5.73 -4.71 9.07
N LEU A 78 -5.85 -3.68 8.24
CA LEU A 78 -6.42 -2.39 8.63
C LEU A 78 -7.94 -2.48 8.88
N GLY A 79 -8.62 -3.43 8.23
CA GLY A 79 -10.06 -3.65 8.40
C GLY A 79 -10.43 -4.64 9.50
N ALA A 80 -9.47 -5.32 10.12
CA ALA A 80 -9.74 -6.18 11.26
C ALA A 80 -10.08 -5.31 12.48
N GLU A 81 -11.17 -5.65 13.18
CA GLU A 81 -11.45 -5.02 14.47
C GLU A 81 -10.31 -5.35 15.45
N PRO A 82 -9.83 -4.37 16.24
CA PRO A 82 -8.86 -4.68 17.28
C PRO A 82 -9.49 -5.73 18.19
N GLU A 83 -8.78 -6.85 18.36
CA GLU A 83 -9.21 -7.94 19.24
C GLU A 83 -9.44 -7.34 20.63
N THR A 84 -10.71 -7.09 20.98
CA THR A 84 -11.07 -6.62 22.31
C THR A 84 -10.73 -7.75 23.24
N ASP A 85 -9.61 -7.63 23.95
CA ASP A 85 -9.28 -8.46 25.10
C ASP A 85 -10.42 -8.31 26.10
N THR A 86 -11.40 -9.20 25.96
CA THR A 86 -12.52 -9.31 26.90
C THR A 86 -11.91 -10.03 28.08
N GLY A 87 -11.21 -9.26 28.92
CA GLY A 87 -10.55 -9.74 30.12
C GLY A 87 -11.51 -10.66 30.85
N SER A 88 -11.21 -11.96 30.82
CA SER A 88 -11.83 -12.96 31.66
C SER A 88 -11.45 -12.62 33.09
N GLY A 89 -12.23 -11.72 33.70
CA GLY A 89 -12.14 -11.40 35.11
C GLY A 89 -12.26 -12.68 35.93
N THR A 90 -11.23 -12.92 36.74
CA THR A 90 -11.28 -13.76 37.95
C THR A 90 -12.42 -13.37 38.87
#